data_AF-A0A8T1IKS9-F1
#
_entry.id   AF-A0A8T1IKS9-F1
#
_cell.length_a   1.000
_cell.length_b   1.000
_cell.length_c   1.000
_cell.angle_alpha   90.00
_cell.angle_beta   90.00
_cell.angle_gamma   90.00
#
_symmetry.space_group_name_H-M   'P 1'
#
loop_
_entity.id
_entity.type
_entity.pdbx_description
1 polymer ?
#
loop_
_entity_poly.entity_id
_entity_poly.type
_entity_poly.pdbx_seq_one_letter_code
_entity_poly.pdbx_strand_id
1 'polypeptide(L)'
;KYPTQEQQRHFCRAYLAGKDGDENDVSENEVESLRLEANMYSLASHMFWAIWGYIQASQSTIDFDFLAYGKCRYDAFKSRVTLKK
;
A
#
# COMPACT_ATOMS: atom_id res chain seq x y z
N LYS A 1 4.60 -5.66 -9.18
CA LYS A 1 4.34 -4.34 -9.83
C LYS A 1 3.27 -3.61 -9.04
N TYR A 2 3.32 -2.27 -8.97
CA TYR A 2 2.27 -1.48 -8.32
C TYR A 2 1.04 -1.36 -9.23
N PRO A 3 -0.21 -1.33 -8.71
CA PRO A 3 -1.40 -1.24 -9.55
C PRO A 3 -1.43 0.08 -10.35
N THR A 4 -1.92 0.01 -11.58
CA THR A 4 -2.16 1.19 -12.42
C THR A 4 -3.25 2.07 -11.80
N GLN A 5 -3.37 3.31 -12.25
CA GLN A 5 -4.43 4.21 -11.76
C GLN A 5 -5.83 3.63 -12.04
N GLU A 6 -6.04 3.01 -13.20
CA GLU A 6 -7.28 2.33 -13.56
C GLU A 6 -7.61 1.18 -12.61
N GLN A 7 -6.63 0.33 -12.30
CA GLN A 7 -6.80 -0.77 -11.35
C GLN A 7 -7.12 -0.27 -9.93
N GLN A 8 -6.46 0.80 -9.50
CA GLN A 8 -6.75 1.43 -8.21
C GLN A 8 -8.18 1.98 -8.17
N ARG A 9 -8.61 2.66 -9.24
CA ARG A 9 -9.96 3.23 -9.36
C ARG A 9 -11.03 2.15 -9.35
N HIS A 10 -10.83 1.08 -10.11
CA HIS A 10 -11.72 -0.07 -10.13
C HIS A 10 -11.88 -0.68 -8.73
N PHE A 11 -10.78 -0.91 -8.02
CA PHE A 11 -10.84 -1.40 -6.63
C PHE A 11 -11.57 -0.44 -5.69
N CYS A 12 -11.27 0.86 -5.75
CA CYS A 12 -11.91 1.86 -4.89
C CYS A 12 -13.42 1.93 -5.15
N ARG A 13 -13.85 1.87 -6.42
CA ARG A 13 -15.27 1.90 -6.79
C ARG A 13 -16.02 0.68 -6.26
N ALA A 14 -15.50 -0.53 -6.50
CA ALA A 14 -16.09 -1.75 -5.98
C ALA A 14 -16.11 -1.78 -4.43
N TYR A 15 -15.05 -1.26 -3.78
CA TYR A 15 -14.99 -1.17 -2.32
C TYR A 15 -16.03 -0.22 -1.74
N LEU A 16 -16.22 0.96 -2.35
CA LEU A 16 -17.17 1.98 -1.91
C LEU A 16 -18.62 1.55 -2.15
N ALA A 17 -18.90 0.85 -3.25
CA ALA A 17 -20.21 0.24 -3.51
C ALA A 17 -20.53 -0.84 -2.47
N GLY A 18 -19.51 -1.55 -1.98
CA GLY A 18 -19.68 -2.65 -1.04
C GLY A 18 -20.31 -3.88 -1.69
N LYS A 19 -20.69 -4.86 -0.88
CA LYS A 19 -21.14 -6.18 -1.37
C LYS A 19 -22.45 -6.12 -2.17
N ASP A 20 -23.39 -5.28 -1.72
CA ASP A 20 -24.76 -5.23 -2.22
C ASP A 20 -25.11 -3.85 -2.84
N GLY A 21 -24.14 -2.93 -2.96
CA GLY A 21 -24.37 -1.60 -3.55
C GLY A 21 -24.06 -1.54 -5.04
N ASP A 22 -24.60 -0.52 -5.71
CA ASP A 22 -24.34 -0.26 -7.13
C ASP A 22 -23.09 0.61 -7.30
N GLU A 23 -22.13 0.14 -8.11
CA GLU A 23 -20.96 0.93 -8.47
C GLU A 23 -21.30 2.24 -9.18
N ASN A 24 -22.48 2.35 -9.81
CA ASN A 24 -22.95 3.58 -10.46
C ASN A 24 -23.30 4.68 -9.45
N ASP A 25 -23.63 4.32 -8.20
CA ASP A 25 -23.97 5.27 -7.14
C ASP A 25 -22.71 5.92 -6.52
N VAL A 26 -21.52 5.35 -6.79
CA VAL A 26 -20.26 5.87 -6.27
C VAL A 26 -19.76 7.03 -7.13
N SER A 27 -19.54 8.20 -6.51
CA SER A 27 -19.04 9.36 -7.24
C SER A 27 -17.56 9.24 -7.58
N GLU A 28 -17.14 9.87 -8.69
CA GLU A 28 -15.72 9.96 -9.07
C GLU A 28 -14.86 10.67 -8.00
N ASN A 29 -15.45 11.58 -7.22
CA ASN A 29 -14.77 12.29 -6.15
C ASN A 29 -14.45 11.38 -4.96
N GLU A 30 -15.36 10.47 -4.59
CA GLU A 30 -15.14 9.49 -3.53
C GLU A 30 -14.05 8.48 -3.95
N VAL A 31 -14.12 8.00 -5.20
CA VAL A 31 -13.10 7.11 -5.77
C VAL A 31 -11.72 7.75 -5.70
N GLU A 32 -11.59 9.01 -6.17
CA GLU A 32 -10.31 9.70 -6.17
C GLU A 32 -9.80 10.02 -4.76
N SER A 33 -10.70 10.37 -3.83
CA SER A 33 -10.34 10.65 -2.44
C SER A 33 -9.76 9.42 -1.75
N LEU A 34 -10.45 8.28 -1.85
CA LEU A 34 -9.98 7.00 -1.30
C LEU A 34 -8.67 6.57 -1.94
N ARG A 35 -8.54 6.73 -3.27
CA ARG A 35 -7.31 6.41 -4.00
C ARG A 35 -6.12 7.22 -3.50
N LEU A 36 -6.29 8.52 -3.30
CA LEU A 36 -5.22 9.41 -2.80
C LEU A 36 -4.82 9.04 -1.37
N GLU A 37 -5.82 8.79 -0.50
CA GLU A 37 -5.59 8.35 0.87
C GLU A 37 -4.81 7.02 0.90
N ALA A 38 -5.27 6.00 0.17
CA ALA A 38 -4.60 4.70 0.11
C ALA A 38 -3.16 4.79 -0.40
N ASN A 39 -2.91 5.64 -1.41
CA ASN A 39 -1.56 5.88 -1.90
C ASN A 39 -0.66 6.57 -0.86
N MET A 40 -1.21 7.49 -0.06
CA MET A 40 -0.49 8.11 1.05
C MET A 40 -0.09 7.06 2.11
N TYR A 41 -1.02 6.20 2.51
CA TYR A 41 -0.74 5.13 3.50
C TYR A 41 0.13 4.00 2.96
N SER A 42 0.32 3.88 1.64
CA SER A 42 1.29 2.94 1.06
C SER A 42 2.71 3.18 1.60
N LEU A 43 3.08 4.44 1.85
CA LEU A 43 4.37 4.82 2.46
C LEU A 43 4.48 4.31 3.88
N ALA A 44 3.48 4.61 4.71
CA ALA A 44 3.42 4.16 6.10
C ALA A 44 3.51 2.63 6.18
N SER A 45 2.82 1.93 5.26
CA SER A 45 2.86 0.47 5.15
C SER A 45 4.27 -0.05 4.84
N HIS A 46 4.99 0.57 3.89
CA HIS A 46 6.38 0.18 3.61
C HIS A 46 7.29 0.36 4.83
N MET A 47 7.17 1.48 5.54
CA MET A 47 7.97 1.72 6.75
C MET A 47 7.64 0.72 7.87
N PHE A 48 6.35 0.47 8.11
CA PHE A 48 5.89 -0.49 9.11
C PHE A 48 6.50 -1.88 8.88
N TRP A 49 6.38 -2.38 7.65
CA TRP A 49 6.89 -3.71 7.31
C TRP A 49 8.42 -3.78 7.24
N ALA A 50 9.11 -2.65 6.98
CA ALA A 50 10.56 -2.59 7.09
C ALA A 50 11.03 -2.80 8.54
N ILE A 51 10.42 -2.07 9.48
CA ILE A 51 10.71 -2.18 10.92
C ILE A 51 10.37 -3.59 11.42
N TRP A 52 9.19 -4.10 11.05
CA TRP A 52 8.81 -5.47 11.38
C TRP A 52 9.83 -6.49 10.88
N GLY A 53 10.31 -6.35 9.63
CA GLY A 53 11.34 -7.22 9.06
C GLY A 53 12.63 -7.21 9.88
N TYR A 54 13.16 -6.03 10.21
CA TYR A 54 14.39 -5.94 11.00
C TYR A 54 14.26 -6.52 12.41
N ILE A 55 13.10 -6.36 13.05
CA ILE A 55 12.84 -6.98 14.35
C ILE A 55 12.80 -8.52 14.20
N GLN A 56 12.06 -9.02 13.21
CA GLN A 56 11.91 -10.46 12.97
C GLN A 56 13.22 -11.15 12.61
N ALA A 57 14.17 -10.45 11.96
CA ALA A 57 15.49 -10.99 11.67
C ALA A 57 16.27 -11.47 12.91
N SER A 58 15.89 -11.00 14.11
CA SER A 58 16.48 -11.43 15.38
C SER A 58 15.58 -12.32 16.25
N GLN A 59 14.28 -12.37 15.96
CA GLN A 59 13.29 -13.00 16.85
C GLN A 59 12.56 -14.20 16.23
N SER A 60 12.46 -14.23 14.90
CA SER A 60 11.66 -15.23 14.21
C SER A 60 12.43 -16.54 14.04
N THR A 61 11.72 -17.66 14.16
CA THR A 61 12.24 -19.00 13.83
C THR A 61 11.85 -19.45 12.42
N ILE A 62 11.10 -18.62 11.68
CA ILE A 62 10.69 -18.89 10.31
C ILE A 62 11.91 -18.78 9.40
N ASP A 63 12.12 -19.78 8.52
CA ASP A 63 13.16 -19.75 7.49
C ASP A 63 12.78 -18.76 6.37
N PHE A 64 13.12 -17.50 6.60
CA PHE A 64 12.85 -16.39 5.69
C PHE A 64 13.89 -15.29 5.85
N ASP A 65 14.32 -14.67 4.75
CA ASP A 65 15.30 -13.58 4.78
C ASP A 65 14.65 -12.25 5.18
N PHE A 66 14.42 -12.11 6.49
CA PHE A 66 13.82 -10.92 7.08
C PHE A 66 14.65 -9.66 6.92
N LEU A 67 15.99 -9.79 6.87
CA LEU A 67 16.88 -8.64 6.71
C LEU A 67 16.78 -8.07 5.30
N ALA A 68 16.84 -8.92 4.28
CA ALA A 68 16.64 -8.50 2.89
C ALA A 68 15.23 -7.97 2.65
N TYR A 69 14.21 -8.59 3.24
CA TYR A 69 12.83 -8.10 3.20
C TYR A 69 12.71 -6.71 3.81
N GLY A 70 13.22 -6.52 5.04
CA GLY A 70 13.20 -5.22 5.74
C GLY A 70 13.87 -4.13 4.91
N LYS A 71 15.04 -4.44 4.33
CA LYS A 71 15.76 -3.52 3.44
C LYS A 71 14.95 -3.18 2.19
N CYS A 72 14.38 -4.17 1.51
CA CYS A 72 13.55 -3.96 0.32
C CYS A 72 12.37 -3.03 0.62
N ARG A 73 11.68 -3.23 1.76
CA ARG A 73 10.57 -2.39 2.20
C ARG A 73 11.01 -0.96 2.52
N TYR A 74 12.16 -0.79 3.16
CA TYR A 74 12.72 0.52 3.46
C TYR A 74 13.13 1.29 2.18
N ASP A 75 13.74 0.61 1.21
CA ASP A 75 14.10 1.22 -0.08
C ASP A 75 12.84 1.67 -0.85
N ALA A 76 11.76 0.86 -0.81
CA ALA A 76 10.48 1.24 -1.39
C ALA A 76 9.87 2.49 -0.73
N PHE A 77 9.93 2.59 0.61
CA PHE A 77 9.54 3.80 1.33
C PHE A 77 10.34 5.02 0.85
N LYS A 78 11.68 4.93 0.80
CA LYS A 78 12.54 6.03 0.36
C LYS A 78 12.26 6.45 -1.07
N SER A 79 12.15 5.50 -2.01
CA SER A 79 11.91 5.81 -3.43
C SER A 79 10.68 6.68 -3.65
N ARG A 80 9.62 6.48 -2.86
CA ARG A 80 8.36 7.22 -2.97
C ARG A 80 8.36 8.55 -2.22
N VAL A 81 9.16 8.69 -1.16
CA VAL A 81 9.34 9.96 -0.44
C VAL A 81 10.25 10.91 -1.22
N THR A 82 11.29 10.39 -1.88
CA THR A 82 12.31 11.21 -2.57
C THR A 82 11.85 11.74 -3.94
N LEU A 83 10.77 11.20 -4.51
CA LEU A 83 10.16 11.70 -5.77
C LEU A 83 9.42 13.06 -5.62
N LYS A 84 9.54 13.74 -4.47
CA LYS A 84 9.03 15.10 -4.23
C LYS A 84 10.12 16.19 -4.27
N LYS A 85 11.17 16.01 -5.07
CA LYS A 85 12.15 17.09 -5.37
C LYS A 85 12.11 17.44 -6.84
#